data_AF-A0A1H7N7N5-F1
#
_entry.id   AF-A0A1H7N7N5-F1
#
_cell.length_a   1.000
_cell.length_b   1.000
_cell.length_c   1.000
_cell.angle_alpha   90.00
_cell.angle_beta   90.00
_cell.angle_gamma   90.00
#
_symmetry.space_group_name_H-M   'P 1'
#
loop_
_entity.id
_entity.type
_entity.pdbx_description
1 polymer ?
#
loop_
_entity_poly.entity_id
_entity_poly.type
_entity_poly.pdbx_seq_one_letter_code
_entity_poly.pdbx_strand_id
1 'polypeptide(L)'
;MYDYTSYEQDSGANNGGNNGGSSEPDKNLTLTPYAPIEGDLDRVFGNANKWGQSLGIAMTDVELVDGCLYHDPEKGKYKAFSWREVVGIDPADPEAPDVTADDANQFLVKNYGGTEKRYELVEAVVMANDDDPVSIENVIMWYGGSDRFGPKSASKTLAKILTTHGREAVVDDSDIHNWLADTSGDNILRGDLQDRRVAFFEVKKQSNQSDRKYHHPIVKDVELEQDVTVQNSNSGQQGTLGADDAANETEPTAVADGGSAAASAPSEPTEVPPAIEDFISTCQTLGYDDPEKAEALLFDLIEDAGNDLTENMVEDFGGAEAVVSRVFE
;
A
#
# COMPACT_ATOMS: atom_id res chain seq x y z
N MET A 1 2.42 -11.41 -13.75
CA MET A 1 0.99 -11.68 -14.05
C MET A 1 0.30 -12.01 -12.73
N TYR A 2 -0.64 -11.18 -12.29
CA TYR A 2 -1.02 -11.10 -10.87
C TYR A 2 -2.43 -11.64 -10.60
N ASP A 3 -2.60 -12.24 -9.43
CA ASP A 3 -3.89 -12.72 -8.91
C ASP A 3 -4.45 -11.66 -7.93
N TYR A 4 -5.70 -11.24 -8.16
CA TYR A 4 -6.38 -10.18 -7.40
C TYR A 4 -7.60 -10.70 -6.62
N THR A 5 -7.78 -12.02 -6.49
CA THR A 5 -9.06 -12.64 -6.08
C THR A 5 -9.23 -12.80 -4.56
N SER A 6 -9.79 -11.80 -3.85
CA SER A 6 -10.52 -12.04 -2.56
C SER A 6 -11.33 -10.87 -1.95
N TYR A 7 -12.66 -11.08 -1.95
CA TYR A 7 -13.68 -10.71 -0.94
C TYR A 7 -13.96 -9.26 -0.45
N GLU A 8 -15.25 -8.89 -0.62
CA GLU A 8 -16.13 -8.04 0.21
C GLU A 8 -15.83 -6.53 0.48
N GLN A 9 -16.93 -5.76 0.56
CA GLN A 9 -17.03 -4.39 0.06
C GLN A 9 -17.62 -3.39 1.08
N ASP A 10 -16.92 -2.28 1.34
CA ASP A 10 -17.50 -1.00 1.84
C ASP A 10 -16.71 0.18 1.25
N SER A 11 -17.22 1.42 1.25
CA SER A 11 -16.64 2.54 0.45
C SER A 11 -16.67 3.93 1.12
N GLY A 12 -15.54 4.67 1.10
CA GLY A 12 -15.37 5.88 1.92
C GLY A 12 -14.61 7.09 1.33
N ALA A 13 -15.36 8.00 0.69
CA ALA A 13 -15.20 9.48 0.61
C ALA A 13 -13.88 10.15 0.15
N ASN A 14 -14.00 11.09 -0.82
CA ASN A 14 -12.90 11.93 -1.35
C ASN A 14 -12.97 13.37 -0.85
N ASN A 15 -11.80 14.01 -0.79
CA ASN A 15 -11.65 15.46 -0.73
C ASN A 15 -10.78 15.95 -1.91
N GLY A 16 -10.65 17.25 -2.13
CA GLY A 16 -9.63 17.80 -3.03
C GLY A 16 -10.00 19.16 -3.60
N GLY A 17 -8.98 19.99 -3.85
CA GLY A 17 -9.12 21.33 -4.40
C GLY A 17 -8.27 21.53 -5.66
N ASN A 18 -8.66 22.51 -6.48
CA ASN A 18 -7.91 22.95 -7.65
C ASN A 18 -7.08 24.19 -7.33
N ASN A 19 -5.90 24.30 -7.93
CA ASN A 19 -5.30 25.59 -8.28
C ASN A 19 -4.53 25.44 -9.60
N GLY A 20 -4.57 26.46 -10.48
CA GLY A 20 -4.25 26.29 -11.90
C GLY A 20 -2.86 26.79 -12.33
N GLY A 21 -2.31 26.15 -13.36
CA GLY A 21 -1.12 26.56 -14.11
C GLY A 21 -1.22 26.05 -15.56
N SER A 22 -0.59 26.74 -16.51
CA SER A 22 -0.78 26.52 -17.97
C SER A 22 0.08 25.40 -18.58
N SER A 23 0.04 24.22 -17.98
CA SER A 23 0.04 22.94 -18.71
C SER A 23 -1.43 22.54 -18.96
N GLU A 24 -1.70 21.35 -19.52
CA GLU A 24 -2.98 20.72 -19.21
C GLU A 24 -3.02 20.45 -17.69
N PRO A 25 -4.10 20.83 -16.99
CA PRO A 25 -4.12 20.79 -15.53
C PRO A 25 -4.29 19.36 -15.03
N ASP A 26 -3.39 18.92 -14.15
CA ASP A 26 -3.41 17.58 -13.55
C ASP A 26 -4.83 17.19 -13.08
N LYS A 27 -5.33 16.06 -13.58
CA LYS A 27 -6.69 15.60 -13.29
C LYS A 27 -6.80 15.19 -11.82
N ASN A 28 -7.82 15.69 -11.13
CA ASN A 28 -8.08 15.29 -9.74
C ASN A 28 -8.67 13.87 -9.74
N LEU A 29 -7.81 12.86 -9.55
CA LEU A 29 -8.18 11.45 -9.59
C LEU A 29 -8.52 10.91 -8.20
N THR A 30 -9.27 9.83 -8.19
CA THR A 30 -9.49 8.95 -7.04
C THR A 30 -9.60 7.53 -7.53
N LEU A 31 -9.01 6.60 -6.79
CA LEU A 31 -9.27 5.18 -6.95
C LEU A 31 -10.35 4.72 -5.96
N THR A 32 -11.24 3.83 -6.38
CA THR A 32 -11.83 2.87 -5.44
C THR A 32 -10.92 1.67 -5.32
N PRO A 33 -11.03 0.86 -4.25
CA PRO A 33 -10.26 -0.37 -4.19
C PRO A 33 -10.52 -1.28 -5.39
N TYR A 34 -9.46 -2.01 -5.76
CA TYR A 34 -9.36 -2.92 -6.90
C TYR A 34 -9.50 -2.25 -8.27
N ALA A 35 -9.23 -0.95 -8.38
CA ALA A 35 -9.11 -0.23 -9.67
C ALA A 35 -7.64 0.17 -9.89
N PRO A 36 -6.81 -0.70 -10.51
CA PRO A 36 -5.39 -0.43 -10.70
C PRO A 36 -5.12 0.60 -11.79
N ILE A 37 -4.20 1.50 -11.47
CA ILE A 37 -3.56 2.40 -12.43
C ILE A 37 -2.05 2.12 -12.47
N GLU A 38 -1.42 2.48 -13.57
CA GLU A 38 0.04 2.64 -13.66
C GLU A 38 0.39 4.09 -13.99
N GLY A 39 1.62 4.52 -13.70
CA GLY A 39 2.16 5.80 -14.14
C GLY A 39 3.41 6.19 -13.39
N ASP A 40 4.02 7.31 -13.77
CA ASP A 40 5.33 7.72 -13.24
C ASP A 40 5.17 8.66 -12.03
N LEU A 41 5.90 8.39 -10.94
CA LEU A 41 5.85 9.20 -9.72
C LEU A 41 6.63 10.53 -9.89
N ASP A 42 5.90 11.62 -10.15
CA ASP A 42 6.44 12.99 -10.27
C ASP A 42 6.75 13.62 -8.91
N ARG A 43 5.76 13.66 -8.00
CA ARG A 43 5.93 14.37 -6.71
C ARG A 43 4.95 13.93 -5.65
N VAL A 44 5.38 14.06 -4.40
CA VAL A 44 4.54 13.89 -3.22
C VAL A 44 4.71 15.12 -2.34
N PHE A 45 3.62 15.69 -1.85
CA PHE A 45 3.63 16.96 -1.12
C PHE A 45 2.49 17.02 -0.11
N GLY A 46 2.61 17.85 0.93
CA GLY A 46 1.52 18.09 1.86
C GLY A 46 0.70 19.32 1.51
N ASN A 47 -0.54 19.33 1.95
CA ASN A 47 -1.43 20.48 1.85
C ASN A 47 -2.26 20.59 3.14
N ALA A 48 -2.13 21.71 3.85
CA ALA A 48 -2.92 22.00 5.04
C ALA A 48 -4.07 22.95 4.70
N ASN A 49 -5.29 22.57 5.06
CA ASN A 49 -6.46 23.42 4.88
C ASN A 49 -7.40 23.35 6.10
N LYS A 50 -8.52 24.09 6.05
CA LYS A 50 -9.49 24.18 7.16
C LYS A 50 -10.18 22.86 7.56
N TRP A 51 -10.01 21.80 6.76
CA TRP A 51 -10.53 20.45 7.00
C TRP A 51 -9.42 19.43 7.35
N GLY A 52 -8.22 19.91 7.69
CA GLY A 52 -7.06 19.07 8.01
C GLY A 52 -5.95 19.12 6.96
N GLN A 53 -4.90 18.34 7.21
CA GLN A 53 -3.80 18.05 6.31
C GLN A 53 -4.16 16.88 5.37
N SER A 54 -3.65 16.97 4.14
CA SER A 54 -3.70 15.89 3.14
C SER A 54 -2.37 15.75 2.42
N LEU A 55 -1.96 14.52 2.18
CA LEU A 55 -0.92 14.13 1.24
C LEU A 55 -1.47 14.23 -0.19
N GLY A 56 -0.83 15.04 -1.03
CA GLY A 56 -1.00 15.04 -2.48
C GLY A 56 0.05 14.13 -3.11
N ILE A 57 -0.37 13.29 -4.05
CA ILE A 57 0.49 12.46 -4.89
C ILE A 57 0.20 12.87 -6.32
N ALA A 58 1.19 13.37 -7.06
CA ALA A 58 1.06 13.61 -8.49
C ALA A 58 1.82 12.54 -9.27
N MET A 59 1.21 12.09 -10.36
CA MET A 59 1.78 11.13 -11.28
C MET A 59 1.60 11.63 -12.72
N THR A 60 2.58 11.35 -13.57
CA THR A 60 2.54 11.64 -15.02
C THR A 60 2.30 10.36 -15.81
N ASP A 61 1.83 10.53 -17.05
CA ASP A 61 1.62 9.42 -18.00
C ASP A 61 0.82 8.24 -17.40
N VAL A 62 -0.22 8.58 -16.64
CA VAL A 62 -1.04 7.61 -15.91
C VAL A 62 -1.97 6.88 -16.86
N GLU A 63 -2.10 5.57 -16.67
CA GLU A 63 -2.98 4.68 -17.43
C GLU A 63 -3.86 3.86 -16.47
N LEU A 64 -5.12 3.63 -16.85
CA LEU A 64 -6.00 2.67 -16.21
C LEU A 64 -5.67 1.28 -16.75
N VAL A 65 -5.33 0.34 -15.86
CA VAL A 65 -4.96 -1.04 -16.25
C VAL A 65 -6.17 -1.98 -16.18
N ASP A 66 -7.07 -1.78 -15.21
CA ASP A 66 -8.34 -2.51 -15.12
C ASP A 66 -9.44 -1.67 -14.47
N GLY A 67 -10.67 -1.85 -14.92
CA GLY A 67 -11.87 -1.19 -14.40
C GLY A 67 -12.44 -0.13 -15.33
N CYS A 68 -13.10 0.87 -14.76
CA CYS A 68 -13.79 1.92 -15.49
C CYS A 68 -13.41 3.31 -14.97
N LEU A 69 -13.00 4.21 -15.87
CA LEU A 69 -12.77 5.62 -15.58
C LEU A 69 -14.07 6.43 -15.71
N TYR A 70 -14.39 7.19 -14.69
CA TYR A 70 -15.61 7.99 -14.61
C TYR A 70 -15.33 9.46 -14.26
N HIS A 71 -16.11 10.38 -14.82
CA HIS A 71 -16.05 11.81 -14.54
C HIS A 71 -17.26 12.28 -13.69
N ASP A 72 -17.01 13.06 -12.62
CA ASP A 72 -18.03 13.79 -11.83
C ASP A 72 -18.16 15.22 -12.42
N PRO A 73 -19.16 15.49 -13.28
CA PRO A 73 -19.31 16.79 -13.94
C PRO A 73 -19.71 17.92 -12.98
N GLU A 74 -20.19 17.62 -11.77
CA GLU A 74 -20.48 18.64 -10.76
C GLU A 74 -19.20 19.16 -10.09
N LYS A 75 -18.14 18.35 -10.06
CA LYS A 75 -16.88 18.65 -9.36
C LYS A 75 -15.67 18.81 -10.28
N GLY A 76 -15.75 18.39 -11.55
CA GLY A 76 -14.61 18.37 -12.47
C GLY A 76 -13.53 17.38 -12.00
N LYS A 77 -13.96 16.19 -11.54
CA LYS A 77 -13.07 15.18 -10.95
C LYS A 77 -13.22 13.84 -11.63
N TYR A 78 -12.14 13.07 -11.63
CA TYR A 78 -12.09 11.74 -12.18
C TYR A 78 -12.08 10.71 -11.06
N LYS A 79 -12.65 9.54 -11.33
CA LYS A 79 -12.69 8.42 -10.39
C LYS A 79 -12.62 7.10 -11.15
N ALA A 80 -11.60 6.31 -10.86
CA ALA A 80 -11.53 4.92 -11.29
C ALA A 80 -12.39 4.06 -10.36
N PHE A 81 -13.17 3.15 -10.95
CA PHE A 81 -13.97 2.16 -10.24
C PHE A 81 -13.60 0.77 -10.74
N SER A 82 -13.54 -0.20 -9.83
CA SER A 82 -13.39 -1.61 -10.21
C SER A 82 -14.66 -2.14 -10.88
N TRP A 83 -14.53 -3.09 -11.80
CA TRP A 83 -15.67 -3.76 -12.45
C TRP A 83 -16.72 -4.25 -11.46
N ARG A 84 -16.28 -4.78 -10.32
CA ARG A 84 -17.14 -5.24 -9.23
C ARG A 84 -17.95 -4.11 -8.58
N GLU A 85 -17.44 -2.88 -8.57
CA GLU A 85 -18.24 -1.72 -8.16
C GLU A 85 -19.15 -1.19 -9.28
N VAL A 86 -18.85 -1.42 -10.57
CA VAL A 86 -19.64 -0.88 -11.70
C VAL A 86 -20.79 -1.79 -12.12
N VAL A 87 -20.50 -3.07 -12.37
CA VAL A 87 -21.46 -4.08 -12.88
C VAL A 87 -21.70 -5.23 -11.89
N GLY A 88 -20.93 -5.33 -10.81
CA GLY A 88 -21.06 -6.38 -9.79
C GLY A 88 -20.33 -7.68 -10.13
N ILE A 89 -19.53 -7.68 -11.21
CA ILE A 89 -18.75 -8.82 -11.71
C ILE A 89 -17.26 -8.51 -11.50
N ASP A 90 -16.48 -9.54 -11.21
CA ASP A 90 -15.04 -9.47 -10.97
C ASP A 90 -14.35 -10.22 -12.13
N PRO A 91 -13.77 -9.55 -13.16
CA PRO A 91 -13.25 -10.25 -14.35
C PRO A 91 -12.04 -11.16 -14.07
N ALA A 92 -11.43 -11.02 -12.89
CA ALA A 92 -10.36 -11.92 -12.44
C ALA A 92 -10.89 -13.23 -11.84
N ASP A 93 -12.19 -13.35 -11.54
CA ASP A 93 -12.81 -14.57 -11.02
C ASP A 93 -13.06 -15.56 -12.17
N PRO A 94 -12.44 -16.75 -12.19
CA PRO A 94 -12.60 -17.72 -13.28
C PRO A 94 -14.00 -18.37 -13.33
N GLU A 95 -14.86 -18.15 -12.33
CA GLU A 95 -16.27 -18.54 -12.35
C GLU A 95 -17.22 -17.40 -12.76
N ALA A 96 -16.70 -16.17 -12.94
CA ALA A 96 -17.49 -15.04 -13.41
C ALA A 96 -17.89 -15.18 -14.89
N PRO A 97 -19.00 -14.54 -15.32
CA PRO A 97 -19.27 -14.34 -16.73
C PRO A 97 -18.25 -13.38 -17.35
N ASP A 98 -17.83 -13.65 -18.59
CA ASP A 98 -16.99 -12.75 -19.38
C ASP A 98 -17.57 -11.32 -19.40
N VAL A 99 -16.71 -10.32 -19.20
CA VAL A 99 -17.04 -8.89 -19.22
C VAL A 99 -16.23 -8.22 -20.31
N THR A 100 -16.79 -7.23 -21.00
CA THR A 100 -16.11 -6.41 -22.00
C THR A 100 -16.20 -4.92 -21.63
N ALA A 101 -15.36 -4.07 -22.23
CA ALA A 101 -15.44 -2.61 -22.04
C ALA A 101 -16.85 -2.04 -22.31
N ASP A 102 -17.58 -2.61 -23.29
CA ASP A 102 -18.95 -2.24 -23.67
C ASP A 102 -20.01 -2.52 -22.56
N ASP A 103 -19.72 -3.38 -21.58
CA ASP A 103 -20.62 -3.68 -20.46
C ASP A 103 -20.59 -2.59 -19.38
N ALA A 104 -19.67 -1.64 -19.45
CA ALA A 104 -19.56 -0.54 -18.50
C ALA A 104 -20.79 0.39 -18.55
N ASN A 105 -21.34 0.71 -17.37
CA ASN A 105 -22.53 1.56 -17.27
C ASN A 105 -22.21 3.01 -17.70
N GLN A 106 -22.72 3.46 -18.86
CA GLN A 106 -22.52 4.84 -19.36
C GLN A 106 -22.77 5.94 -18.30
N PHE A 107 -23.69 5.70 -17.36
CA PHE A 107 -23.91 6.54 -16.19
C PHE A 107 -23.88 5.71 -14.91
N LEU A 108 -23.06 6.10 -13.95
CA LEU A 108 -22.96 5.45 -12.64
C LEU A 108 -23.54 6.34 -11.55
N VAL A 109 -24.46 5.80 -10.75
CA VAL A 109 -25.04 6.50 -9.60
C VAL A 109 -24.62 5.82 -8.31
N LYS A 110 -24.02 6.57 -7.38
CA LYS A 110 -23.56 6.09 -6.08
C LYS A 110 -24.12 6.98 -4.97
N ASN A 111 -24.46 6.37 -3.83
CA ASN A 111 -24.92 7.10 -2.66
C ASN A 111 -23.84 7.08 -1.57
N TYR A 112 -23.33 8.24 -1.19
CA TYR A 112 -22.31 8.39 -0.14
C TYR A 112 -22.86 9.26 0.98
N GLY A 113 -23.01 8.69 2.18
CA GLY A 113 -23.48 9.45 3.36
C GLY A 113 -24.86 10.10 3.17
N GLY A 114 -25.75 9.52 2.36
CA GLY A 114 -27.05 10.09 2.01
C GLY A 114 -27.02 11.13 0.88
N THR A 115 -25.86 11.40 0.27
CA THR A 115 -25.73 12.25 -0.92
C THR A 115 -25.62 11.39 -2.18
N GLU A 116 -26.52 11.60 -3.14
CA GLU A 116 -26.41 11.01 -4.48
C GLU A 116 -25.23 11.66 -5.24
N LYS A 117 -24.43 10.84 -5.89
CA LYS A 117 -23.34 11.23 -6.79
C LYS A 117 -23.57 10.55 -8.14
N ARG A 118 -23.47 11.33 -9.20
CA ARG A 118 -23.60 10.87 -10.58
C ARG A 118 -22.27 11.01 -11.28
N TYR A 119 -21.94 10.02 -12.08
CA TYR A 119 -20.73 10.01 -12.88
C TYR A 119 -21.05 9.57 -14.31
N GLU A 120 -20.29 10.09 -15.25
CA GLU A 120 -20.37 9.78 -16.67
C GLU A 120 -19.15 8.93 -17.05
N LEU A 121 -19.36 7.81 -17.74
CA LEU A 121 -18.28 6.94 -18.19
C LEU A 121 -17.38 7.71 -19.16
N VAL A 122 -16.08 7.65 -18.92
CA VAL A 122 -15.04 8.16 -19.82
C VAL A 122 -14.55 7.03 -20.71
N GLU A 123 -14.12 5.93 -20.10
CA GLU A 123 -13.56 4.75 -20.78
C GLU A 123 -13.54 3.55 -19.81
N ALA A 124 -13.37 2.32 -20.33
CA ALA A 124 -13.21 1.11 -19.52
C ALA A 124 -12.19 0.15 -20.14
N VAL A 125 -11.53 -0.65 -19.29
CA VAL A 125 -10.47 -1.62 -19.67
C VAL A 125 -10.73 -2.93 -18.93
N VAL A 126 -10.73 -4.07 -19.63
CA VAL A 126 -10.76 -5.40 -19.01
C VAL A 126 -9.41 -6.07 -19.19
N MET A 127 -8.58 -6.06 -18.14
CA MET A 127 -7.23 -6.67 -18.20
C MET A 127 -7.28 -8.16 -18.58
N ALA A 128 -8.32 -8.88 -18.15
CA ALA A 128 -8.52 -10.30 -18.44
C ALA A 128 -8.75 -10.62 -19.94
N ASN A 129 -9.06 -9.62 -20.77
CA ASN A 129 -9.25 -9.76 -22.22
C ASN A 129 -8.02 -9.38 -23.05
N ASP A 130 -6.90 -9.04 -22.41
CA ASP A 130 -5.74 -8.38 -23.05
C ASP A 130 -6.11 -7.02 -23.71
N ASP A 131 -7.06 -6.28 -23.13
CA ASP A 131 -7.37 -4.90 -23.57
C ASP A 131 -6.18 -3.95 -23.31
N ASP A 132 -5.90 -3.03 -24.24
CA ASP A 132 -4.85 -2.01 -24.08
C ASP A 132 -5.18 -1.06 -22.91
N PRO A 133 -4.22 -0.71 -22.02
CA PRO A 133 -4.42 0.28 -20.97
C PRO A 133 -4.83 1.66 -21.50
N VAL A 134 -5.62 2.40 -20.71
CA VAL A 134 -6.22 3.67 -21.13
C VAL A 134 -5.55 4.86 -20.44
N SER A 135 -4.96 5.75 -21.23
CA SER A 135 -4.36 6.99 -20.73
C SER A 135 -5.37 7.89 -20.00
N ILE A 136 -5.07 8.15 -18.73
CA ILE A 136 -5.68 9.17 -17.88
C ILE A 136 -4.94 10.51 -18.01
N GLU A 137 -3.74 10.56 -18.60
CA GLU A 137 -2.78 11.70 -18.59
C GLU A 137 -2.23 11.97 -17.18
N ASN A 138 -1.80 13.21 -16.88
CA ASN A 138 -1.27 13.59 -15.57
C ASN A 138 -2.39 13.71 -14.53
N VAL A 139 -2.15 13.23 -13.31
CA VAL A 139 -3.15 13.21 -12.22
C VAL A 139 -2.58 13.71 -10.90
N ILE A 140 -3.45 14.24 -10.04
CA ILE A 140 -3.19 14.38 -8.60
C ILE A 140 -4.26 13.61 -7.82
N MET A 141 -3.80 12.74 -6.93
CA MET A 141 -4.61 12.03 -5.93
C MET A 141 -4.41 12.65 -4.55
N TRP A 142 -5.47 12.64 -3.73
CA TRP A 142 -5.50 13.32 -2.43
C TRP A 142 -5.88 12.39 -1.28
N TYR A 143 -4.93 12.17 -0.38
CA TYR A 143 -5.03 11.27 0.77
C TYR A 143 -5.05 12.08 2.08
N GLY A 144 -6.07 11.90 2.91
CA GLY A 144 -6.22 12.67 4.15
C GLY A 144 -7.12 12.00 5.18
N GLY A 145 -7.61 12.78 6.15
CA GLY A 145 -8.43 12.30 7.26
C GLY A 145 -9.88 12.75 7.25
N SER A 146 -10.51 12.67 8.42
CA SER A 146 -11.77 13.33 8.74
C SER A 146 -11.86 13.66 10.23
N ASP A 147 -12.52 14.76 10.59
CA ASP A 147 -12.65 15.28 11.97
C ASP A 147 -13.09 14.22 13.00
N ARG A 148 -13.80 13.19 12.55
CA ARG A 148 -14.36 12.13 13.40
C ARG A 148 -13.41 10.94 13.63
N PHE A 149 -12.45 10.70 12.73
CA PHE A 149 -11.71 9.44 12.68
C PHE A 149 -10.19 9.59 12.47
N GLY A 150 -9.66 10.83 12.51
CA GLY A 150 -8.24 11.05 12.26
C GLY A 150 -7.85 10.89 10.79
N PRO A 151 -6.54 10.86 10.48
CA PRO A 151 -6.00 10.45 9.18
C PRO A 151 -6.37 8.99 8.84
N LYS A 152 -6.81 8.73 7.60
CA LYS A 152 -7.15 7.37 7.16
C LYS A 152 -5.91 6.47 7.14
N SER A 153 -6.11 5.17 7.37
CA SER A 153 -5.05 4.14 7.30
C SER A 153 -4.25 4.23 5.99
N ALA A 154 -4.92 4.25 4.84
CA ALA A 154 -4.23 4.41 3.55
C ALA A 154 -3.37 5.68 3.44
N SER A 155 -3.84 6.80 3.99
CA SER A 155 -3.07 8.06 3.99
C SER A 155 -1.82 7.96 4.87
N LYS A 156 -1.93 7.31 6.04
CA LYS A 156 -0.79 7.00 6.91
C LYS A 156 0.20 6.06 6.22
N THR A 157 -0.28 5.02 5.53
CA THR A 157 0.57 4.05 4.82
C THR A 157 1.29 4.68 3.63
N LEU A 158 0.60 5.44 2.77
CA LEU A 158 1.22 6.12 1.63
C LEU A 158 2.25 7.17 2.06
N ALA A 159 1.99 7.91 3.14
CA ALA A 159 2.96 8.86 3.70
C ALA A 159 4.26 8.14 4.11
N LYS A 160 4.15 6.94 4.72
CA LYS A 160 5.31 6.14 5.12
C LYS A 160 6.05 5.49 3.94
N ILE A 161 5.33 5.04 2.92
CA ILE A 161 5.93 4.40 1.74
C ILE A 161 6.66 5.43 0.87
N LEU A 162 6.00 6.55 0.56
CA LEU A 162 6.43 7.45 -0.50
C LEU A 162 7.32 8.61 -0.04
N THR A 163 7.25 9.04 1.23
CA THR A 163 7.97 10.26 1.66
C THR A 163 9.35 9.99 2.22
N THR A 164 10.26 10.97 2.10
CA THR A 164 11.62 10.93 2.65
C THR A 164 11.69 10.70 4.16
N HIS A 165 10.61 10.95 4.89
CA HIS A 165 10.50 10.72 6.34
C HIS A 165 10.26 9.25 6.71
N GLY A 166 9.87 8.39 5.75
CA GLY A 166 9.58 6.98 6.02
C GLY A 166 8.57 6.83 7.17
N ARG A 167 8.89 6.01 8.18
CA ARG A 167 8.04 5.79 9.36
C ARG A 167 7.67 7.08 10.10
N GLU A 168 8.58 8.05 10.16
CA GLU A 168 8.42 9.33 10.86
C GLU A 168 7.47 10.30 10.14
N ALA A 169 6.99 9.96 8.95
CA ALA A 169 6.03 10.78 8.20
C ALA A 169 4.71 11.02 8.96
N VAL A 170 4.34 10.13 9.89
CA VAL A 170 3.12 10.27 10.70
C VAL A 170 3.51 10.68 12.13
N VAL A 171 3.18 11.91 12.52
CA VAL A 171 3.61 12.51 13.81
C VAL A 171 2.51 12.57 14.87
N ASP A 172 1.23 12.59 14.47
CA ASP A 172 0.07 12.42 15.35
C ASP A 172 -0.99 11.63 14.58
N ASP A 173 -1.27 10.40 14.99
CA ASP A 173 -2.14 9.52 14.23
C ASP A 173 -3.65 9.76 14.48
N SER A 174 -3.97 10.76 15.30
CA SER A 174 -5.30 11.17 15.75
C SER A 174 -5.71 12.58 15.31
N ASP A 175 -4.78 13.55 15.26
CA ASP A 175 -5.05 14.94 14.87
C ASP A 175 -4.97 15.16 13.35
N ILE A 176 -6.13 15.27 12.69
CA ILE A 176 -6.20 15.59 11.25
C ILE A 176 -5.52 16.89 10.84
N HIS A 177 -5.24 17.83 11.74
CA HIS A 177 -4.57 19.10 11.43
C HIS A 177 -3.04 19.04 11.58
N ASN A 178 -2.50 18.00 12.22
CA ASN A 178 -1.09 17.88 12.56
C ASN A 178 -0.59 16.42 12.50
N TRP A 179 -1.12 15.61 11.58
CA TRP A 179 -0.75 14.19 11.46
C TRP A 179 0.49 13.92 10.62
N LEU A 180 0.80 14.82 9.70
CA LEU A 180 1.86 14.66 8.70
C LEU A 180 3.09 15.48 9.12
N ALA A 181 4.28 14.87 9.04
CA ALA A 181 5.57 15.52 9.26
C ALA A 181 5.78 16.73 8.34
N ASP A 182 6.81 17.55 8.57
CA ASP A 182 6.98 18.85 7.90
C ASP A 182 6.85 18.75 6.37
N THR A 183 5.78 19.35 5.85
CA THR A 183 5.45 19.38 4.42
C THR A 183 5.64 20.76 3.80
N SER A 184 6.52 21.60 4.37
CA SER A 184 6.86 22.90 3.82
C SER A 184 7.69 22.86 2.53
N GLY A 185 8.18 21.69 2.12
CA GLY A 185 8.86 21.46 0.84
C GLY A 185 7.91 21.13 -0.31
N ASP A 186 8.23 21.63 -1.50
CA ASP A 186 7.43 21.46 -2.74
C ASP A 186 7.39 20.00 -3.25
N ASN A 187 8.38 19.18 -2.89
CA ASN A 187 8.40 17.73 -3.08
C ASN A 187 9.09 17.05 -1.89
N ILE A 188 8.40 16.09 -1.27
CA ILE A 188 8.89 15.23 -0.17
C ILE A 188 8.93 13.75 -0.58
N LEU A 189 8.76 13.43 -1.87
CA LEU A 189 8.94 12.09 -2.43
C LEU A 189 10.38 11.58 -2.17
N ARG A 190 10.52 10.30 -1.86
CA ARG A 190 11.83 9.66 -1.76
C ARG A 190 12.56 9.71 -3.11
N GLY A 191 13.82 10.12 -3.08
CA GLY A 191 14.63 10.29 -4.29
C GLY A 191 14.92 8.98 -5.06
N ASP A 192 14.69 7.80 -4.46
CA ASP A 192 14.79 6.53 -5.16
C ASP A 192 13.52 6.16 -5.93
N LEU A 193 12.38 6.81 -5.68
CA LEU A 193 11.08 6.60 -6.34
C LEU A 193 10.73 7.69 -7.37
N GLN A 194 11.48 8.79 -7.38
CA GLN A 194 11.32 9.87 -8.36
C GLN A 194 11.42 9.34 -9.79
N ASP A 195 10.46 9.71 -10.64
CA ASP A 195 10.35 9.32 -12.05
C ASP A 195 10.23 7.81 -12.29
N ARG A 196 9.92 7.00 -11.25
CA ARG A 196 9.65 5.56 -11.43
C ARG A 196 8.20 5.31 -11.83
N ARG A 197 8.03 4.41 -12.80
CA ARG A 197 6.73 3.85 -13.13
C ARG A 197 6.27 2.88 -12.04
N VAL A 198 5.11 3.14 -11.46
CA VAL A 198 4.51 2.29 -10.43
C VAL A 198 3.09 1.88 -10.79
N ALA A 199 2.74 0.63 -10.46
CA ALA A 199 1.36 0.18 -10.39
C ALA A 199 0.80 0.54 -9.01
N PHE A 200 -0.36 1.19 -8.97
CA PHE A 200 -0.98 1.66 -7.74
C PHE A 200 -2.46 1.27 -7.67
N PHE A 201 -2.84 0.65 -6.55
CA PHE A 201 -4.23 0.32 -6.24
C PHE A 201 -4.47 0.27 -4.72
N GLU A 202 -5.73 0.20 -4.33
CA GLU A 202 -6.14 -0.02 -2.94
C GLU A 202 -6.85 -1.37 -2.80
N VAL A 203 -6.70 -2.03 -1.65
CA VAL A 203 -7.45 -3.24 -1.27
C VAL A 203 -8.19 -3.01 0.05
N LYS A 204 -9.17 -3.86 0.40
CA LYS A 204 -9.94 -3.74 1.65
C LYS A 204 -9.48 -4.79 2.66
N LYS A 205 -8.62 -4.41 3.62
CA LYS A 205 -8.15 -5.28 4.73
C LYS A 205 -9.10 -5.22 5.94
N GLN A 206 -9.22 -6.31 6.70
CA GLN A 206 -9.99 -6.34 7.95
C GLN A 206 -9.26 -5.58 9.06
N SER A 207 -9.99 -4.96 9.99
CA SER A 207 -9.41 -4.30 11.17
C SER A 207 -9.46 -5.22 12.39
N ASN A 208 -8.31 -5.42 13.03
CA ASN A 208 -8.22 -6.19 14.29
C ASN A 208 -8.88 -5.47 15.49
N GLN A 209 -9.26 -4.20 15.32
CA GLN A 209 -9.85 -3.33 16.35
C GLN A 209 -11.32 -2.98 16.10
N SER A 210 -11.91 -3.39 14.96
CA SER A 210 -13.32 -3.14 14.65
C SER A 210 -13.85 -4.02 13.53
N ASP A 211 -15.17 -4.28 13.51
CA ASP A 211 -15.88 -5.01 12.44
C ASP A 211 -15.88 -4.29 11.06
N ARG A 212 -14.98 -3.33 10.84
CA ARG A 212 -14.89 -2.51 9.63
C ARG A 212 -13.64 -2.83 8.86
N LYS A 213 -13.79 -3.02 7.56
CA LYS A 213 -12.67 -3.00 6.63
C LYS A 213 -12.09 -1.60 6.49
N TYR A 214 -10.77 -1.51 6.28
CA TYR A 214 -10.08 -0.29 5.91
C TYR A 214 -9.40 -0.44 4.55
N HIS A 215 -9.21 0.69 3.87
CA HIS A 215 -8.46 0.72 2.61
C HIS A 215 -6.96 0.64 2.91
N HIS A 216 -6.27 -0.30 2.26
CA HIS A 216 -4.83 -0.48 2.32
C HIS A 216 -4.23 -0.28 0.91
N PRO A 217 -3.31 0.68 0.73
CA PRO A 217 -2.70 0.98 -0.55
C PRO A 217 -1.59 -0.01 -0.85
N ILE A 218 -1.46 -0.40 -2.11
CA ILE A 218 -0.38 -1.21 -2.65
C ILE A 218 0.25 -0.42 -3.79
N VAL A 219 1.56 -0.17 -3.68
CA VAL A 219 2.39 0.48 -4.70
C VAL A 219 3.41 -0.56 -5.13
N LYS A 220 3.52 -0.87 -6.42
CA LYS A 220 4.53 -1.79 -6.96
C LYS A 220 5.37 -1.09 -8.02
N ASP A 221 6.67 -1.34 -8.02
CA ASP A 221 7.56 -0.96 -9.10
C ASP A 221 7.25 -1.84 -10.34
N VAL A 222 6.95 -1.22 -11.49
CA VAL A 222 6.55 -1.95 -12.70
C VAL A 222 7.74 -2.65 -13.37
N GLU A 223 8.96 -2.08 -13.27
CA GLU A 223 10.15 -2.68 -13.87
C GLU A 223 10.68 -3.86 -13.05
N LEU A 224 10.56 -3.78 -11.72
CA LEU A 224 11.06 -4.80 -10.79
C LEU A 224 10.01 -5.85 -10.40
N GLU A 225 8.73 -5.62 -10.72
CA GLU A 225 7.56 -6.41 -10.26
C GLU A 225 7.44 -6.52 -8.72
N GLN A 226 8.04 -5.59 -7.97
CA GLN A 226 8.19 -5.64 -6.50
C GLN A 226 7.38 -4.56 -5.78
N ASP A 227 6.82 -4.91 -4.62
CA ASP A 227 6.10 -3.99 -3.75
C ASP A 227 7.06 -2.93 -3.16
N VAL A 228 6.66 -1.66 -3.27
CA VAL A 228 7.42 -0.53 -2.73
C VAL A 228 7.14 -0.41 -1.23
N THR A 229 8.08 -0.87 -0.42
CA THR A 229 7.97 -0.88 1.04
C THR A 229 8.50 0.40 1.69
N VAL A 230 8.24 0.56 2.99
CA VAL A 230 8.68 1.72 3.80
C VAL A 230 10.20 1.71 3.96
N GLN A 231 10.87 2.81 3.64
CA GLN A 231 12.32 2.92 3.80
C GLN A 231 12.72 3.03 5.28
N ASN A 232 13.33 1.97 5.82
CA ASN A 232 14.03 2.01 7.10
C ASN A 232 15.45 2.56 6.88
N SER A 233 15.71 3.82 7.23
CA SER A 233 17.04 4.43 7.02
C SER A 233 17.64 5.02 8.30
N ASN A 234 18.41 4.19 8.99
CA ASN A 234 19.58 4.64 9.76
C ASN A 234 20.90 4.02 9.26
N SER A 235 20.86 3.24 8.17
CA SER A 235 22.02 2.71 7.46
C SER A 235 21.79 2.83 5.95
N GLY A 236 22.82 3.28 5.22
CA GLY A 236 22.74 3.55 3.78
C GLY A 236 22.86 2.28 2.93
N GLN A 237 21.94 1.33 3.11
CA GLN A 237 21.91 0.09 2.36
C GLN A 237 20.61 0.01 1.55
N GLN A 238 20.78 -0.08 0.23
CA GLN A 238 19.71 -0.12 -0.75
C GLN A 238 18.98 -1.47 -0.62
N GLY A 239 17.75 -1.45 -0.12
CA GLY A 239 16.91 -2.65 0.02
C GLY A 239 16.40 -3.14 -1.32
N THR A 240 17.22 -3.90 -2.04
CA THR A 240 16.83 -4.66 -3.23
C THR A 240 16.74 -6.14 -2.89
N LEU A 241 15.54 -6.73 -2.92
CA LEU A 241 15.37 -8.18 -2.84
C LEU A 241 15.47 -8.79 -4.25
N GLY A 242 16.68 -8.76 -4.81
CA GLY A 242 17.00 -9.47 -6.04
C GLY A 242 17.33 -10.93 -5.76
N ALA A 243 16.43 -11.83 -6.15
CA ALA A 243 16.63 -13.23 -6.54
C ALA A 243 17.70 -14.06 -5.81
N ASP A 244 17.25 -15.11 -5.10
CA ASP A 244 18.05 -16.33 -4.88
C ASP A 244 17.16 -17.58 -4.97
N ASP A 245 16.70 -17.91 -6.19
CA ASP A 245 16.39 -19.31 -6.55
C ASP A 245 16.73 -19.60 -8.03
N ALA A 246 17.99 -20.00 -8.25
CA ALA A 246 18.44 -20.62 -9.49
C ALA A 246 19.60 -21.58 -9.19
N ALA A 247 19.27 -22.86 -9.01
CA ALA A 247 20.19 -23.91 -8.56
C ALA A 247 21.49 -24.04 -9.38
N ASN A 248 22.58 -24.38 -8.68
CA ASN A 248 23.62 -25.22 -9.27
C ASN A 248 24.23 -26.19 -8.23
N GLU A 249 24.18 -27.49 -8.53
CA GLU A 249 24.67 -28.55 -7.66
C GLU A 249 26.21 -28.56 -7.60
N THR A 250 26.81 -28.63 -6.40
CA THR A 250 28.06 -29.41 -6.22
C THR A 250 28.25 -29.88 -4.78
N GLU A 251 28.04 -31.18 -4.54
CA GLU A 251 28.36 -31.88 -3.29
C GLU A 251 29.89 -32.16 -3.14
N PRO A 252 30.40 -32.57 -1.94
CA PRO A 252 31.64 -32.03 -1.39
C PRO A 252 32.90 -32.91 -1.47
N THR A 253 34.08 -32.33 -1.19
CA THR A 253 35.30 -33.07 -0.79
C THR A 253 36.18 -32.38 0.27
N ALA A 254 36.07 -32.89 1.50
CA ALA A 254 37.15 -33.52 2.29
C ALA A 254 38.44 -32.78 2.80
N VAL A 255 38.41 -32.44 4.11
CA VAL A 255 39.38 -32.74 5.21
C VAL A 255 40.78 -32.05 5.33
N ALA A 256 41.12 -31.75 6.60
CA ALA A 256 42.44 -31.48 7.25
C ALA A 256 42.99 -30.03 7.26
N ASP A 257 43.66 -29.51 8.30
CA ASP A 257 43.81 -29.83 9.76
C ASP A 257 44.60 -28.64 10.40
N GLY A 258 44.48 -28.22 11.67
CA GLY A 258 43.62 -28.61 12.81
C GLY A 258 44.00 -27.80 14.08
N GLY A 259 43.15 -27.73 15.12
CA GLY A 259 43.42 -26.92 16.33
C GLY A 259 42.37 -27.06 17.44
N SER A 260 42.82 -27.42 18.65
CA SER A 260 41.95 -27.93 19.72
C SER A 260 41.30 -26.87 20.64
N ALA A 261 39.99 -27.02 20.84
CA ALA A 261 39.19 -26.79 22.07
C ALA A 261 39.36 -25.50 22.90
N ALA A 262 38.27 -24.72 22.95
CA ALA A 262 37.70 -24.23 24.20
C ALA A 262 36.17 -24.16 24.08
N ALA A 263 35.44 -24.73 25.05
CA ALA A 263 33.99 -24.63 25.05
C ALA A 263 33.58 -23.19 25.40
N SER A 264 32.66 -22.62 24.62
CA SER A 264 31.90 -21.43 24.99
C SER A 264 30.43 -21.73 24.74
N ALA A 265 29.57 -21.26 25.64
CA ALA A 265 28.12 -21.46 25.55
C ALA A 265 27.58 -20.89 24.23
N PRO A 266 26.42 -21.38 23.72
CA PRO A 266 25.70 -20.65 22.70
C PRO A 266 25.50 -19.22 23.20
N SER A 267 26.10 -18.27 22.49
CA SER A 267 25.87 -16.86 22.74
C SER A 267 24.45 -16.57 22.26
N GLU A 268 23.61 -16.01 23.12
CA GLU A 268 22.27 -15.58 22.70
C GLU A 268 22.42 -14.66 21.48
N PRO A 269 21.69 -14.88 20.38
CA PRO A 269 21.69 -13.97 19.24
C PRO A 269 21.22 -12.62 19.74
N THR A 270 22.16 -11.68 19.87
CA THR A 270 21.95 -10.42 20.59
C THR A 270 21.40 -9.31 19.68
N GLU A 271 21.25 -9.61 18.39
CA GLU A 271 20.48 -8.83 17.42
C GLU A 271 19.14 -9.51 17.20
N VAL A 272 18.05 -8.78 17.46
CA VAL A 272 16.71 -9.19 17.06
C VAL A 272 16.63 -9.10 15.54
N PRO A 273 16.20 -10.15 14.81
CA PRO A 273 16.04 -10.07 13.35
C PRO A 273 15.09 -8.91 12.97
N PRO A 274 15.37 -8.11 11.92
CA PRO A 274 14.60 -6.90 11.64
C PRO A 274 13.09 -7.10 11.49
N ALA A 275 12.63 -8.21 10.90
CA ALA A 275 11.20 -8.53 10.81
C ALA A 275 10.56 -8.82 12.19
N ILE A 276 11.32 -9.38 13.13
CA ILE A 276 10.90 -9.63 14.51
C ILE A 276 10.91 -8.32 15.32
N GLU A 277 11.91 -7.46 15.12
CA GLU A 277 11.94 -6.12 15.71
C GLU A 277 10.77 -5.25 15.19
N ASP A 278 10.43 -5.36 13.92
CA ASP A 278 9.29 -4.70 13.30
C ASP A 278 7.95 -5.21 13.82
N PHE A 279 7.82 -6.53 14.04
CA PHE A 279 6.66 -7.10 14.73
C PHE A 279 6.54 -6.54 16.17
N ILE A 280 7.62 -6.60 16.96
CA ILE A 280 7.65 -6.12 18.36
C ILE A 280 7.29 -4.63 18.42
N SER A 281 7.94 -3.81 17.59
CA SER A 281 7.69 -2.38 17.48
C SER A 281 6.26 -2.07 17.05
N THR A 282 5.69 -2.87 16.14
CA THR A 282 4.29 -2.74 15.71
C THR A 282 3.33 -3.02 16.86
N CYS A 283 3.52 -4.12 17.60
CA CYS A 283 2.66 -4.45 18.75
C CYS A 283 2.76 -3.40 19.87
N GLN A 284 3.97 -2.93 20.19
CA GLN A 284 4.19 -1.86 21.18
C GLN A 284 3.57 -0.53 20.74
N THR A 285 3.73 -0.14 19.47
CA THR A 285 3.17 1.11 18.92
C THR A 285 1.64 1.07 18.85
N LEU A 286 1.05 -0.09 18.55
CA LEU A 286 -0.39 -0.30 18.57
C LEU A 286 -0.97 -0.46 19.99
N GLY A 287 -0.12 -0.49 21.02
CA GLY A 287 -0.53 -0.63 22.42
C GLY A 287 -1.16 -1.98 22.73
N TYR A 288 -0.69 -3.06 22.10
CA TYR A 288 -1.15 -4.42 22.44
C TYR A 288 -0.85 -4.71 23.92
N ASP A 289 -1.88 -5.09 24.67
CA ASP A 289 -1.84 -5.41 26.11
C ASP A 289 -2.13 -6.90 26.38
N ASP A 290 -2.32 -7.70 25.33
CA ASP A 290 -2.75 -9.09 25.38
C ASP A 290 -1.78 -10.01 24.61
N PRO A 291 -1.00 -10.87 25.31
CA PRO A 291 -0.07 -11.81 24.68
C PRO A 291 -0.71 -12.80 23.72
N GLU A 292 -1.93 -13.29 23.98
CA GLU A 292 -2.59 -14.25 23.10
C GLU A 292 -2.95 -13.61 21.75
N LYS A 293 -3.26 -12.30 21.74
CA LYS A 293 -3.50 -11.54 20.50
C LYS A 293 -2.22 -11.19 19.75
N ALA A 294 -1.11 -10.97 20.46
CA ALA A 294 0.19 -10.76 19.84
C ALA A 294 0.67 -12.07 19.19
N GLU A 295 0.54 -13.20 19.87
CA GLU A 295 0.86 -14.52 19.32
C GLU A 295 0.01 -14.87 18.08
N ALA A 296 -1.31 -14.62 18.11
CA ALA A 296 -2.16 -14.80 16.94
C ALA A 296 -1.70 -13.93 15.75
N LEU A 297 -1.42 -12.65 16.00
CA LEU A 297 -0.90 -11.73 14.97
C LEU A 297 0.46 -12.17 14.43
N LEU A 298 1.32 -12.77 15.26
CA LEU A 298 2.62 -13.30 14.85
C LEU A 298 2.45 -14.44 13.85
N PHE A 299 1.54 -15.39 14.11
CA PHE A 299 1.26 -16.49 13.18
C PHE A 299 0.53 -16.01 11.91
N ASP A 300 -0.45 -15.10 12.02
CA ASP A 300 -1.11 -14.47 10.85
C ASP A 300 -0.06 -13.81 9.92
N LEU A 301 0.98 -13.19 10.50
CA LEU A 301 2.06 -12.53 9.77
C LEU A 301 3.11 -13.50 9.21
N ILE A 302 3.21 -14.73 9.72
CA ILE A 302 4.05 -15.80 9.17
C ILE A 302 3.35 -16.52 8.01
N GLU A 303 2.02 -16.66 8.09
CA GLU A 303 1.19 -17.26 7.04
C GLU A 303 0.91 -16.30 5.86
N ASP A 304 1.08 -14.98 6.04
CA ASP A 304 0.99 -14.00 4.95
C ASP A 304 2.22 -14.08 4.02
N ALA A 305 2.04 -14.69 2.85
CA ALA A 305 3.07 -14.91 1.83
C ALA A 305 3.70 -13.62 1.24
N GLY A 306 3.25 -12.43 1.66
CA GLY A 306 3.85 -11.14 1.31
C GLY A 306 4.68 -10.48 2.42
N ASN A 307 5.02 -11.18 3.50
CA ASN A 307 5.71 -10.59 4.66
C ASN A 307 7.16 -11.11 4.85
N ASP A 308 8.04 -10.26 5.39
CA ASP A 308 9.46 -10.57 5.67
C ASP A 308 9.65 -11.48 6.90
N LEU A 309 8.59 -11.78 7.64
CA LEU A 309 8.61 -12.55 8.88
C LEU A 309 8.29 -14.02 8.60
N THR A 310 9.27 -14.91 8.75
CA THR A 310 9.10 -16.35 8.44
C THR A 310 9.13 -17.22 9.69
N GLU A 311 8.53 -18.42 9.61
CA GLU A 311 8.50 -19.41 10.69
C GLU A 311 9.92 -19.74 11.21
N ASN A 312 10.85 -20.00 10.27
CA ASN A 312 12.26 -20.27 10.59
C ASN A 312 12.92 -19.14 11.40
N MET A 313 12.65 -17.87 11.07
CA MET A 313 13.22 -16.74 11.80
C MET A 313 12.70 -16.66 13.23
N VAL A 314 11.43 -17.02 13.45
CA VAL A 314 10.82 -17.07 14.78
C VAL A 314 11.35 -18.26 15.58
N GLU A 315 11.54 -19.43 14.96
CA GLU A 315 12.21 -20.57 15.61
C GLU A 315 13.67 -20.23 16.00
N ASP A 316 14.46 -19.65 15.09
CA ASP A 316 15.86 -19.26 15.32
C ASP A 316 16.01 -18.20 16.42
N PHE A 317 15.00 -17.35 16.63
CA PHE A 317 14.95 -16.37 17.73
C PHE A 317 14.57 -16.98 19.10
N GLY A 318 14.13 -18.24 19.14
CA GLY A 318 13.70 -18.93 20.37
C GLY A 318 12.21 -19.26 20.44
N GLY A 319 11.48 -19.14 19.32
CA GLY A 319 10.06 -19.47 19.19
C GLY A 319 9.11 -18.29 19.45
N ALA A 320 7.82 -18.52 19.15
CA ALA A 320 6.77 -17.49 19.28
C ALA A 320 6.70 -16.90 20.70
N GLU A 321 6.83 -17.72 21.75
CA GLU A 321 6.85 -17.27 23.15
C GLU A 321 7.99 -16.26 23.43
N ALA A 322 9.17 -16.43 22.81
CA ALA A 322 10.29 -15.51 22.96
C ALA A 322 10.03 -14.17 22.24
N VAL A 323 9.49 -14.21 21.02
CA VAL A 323 9.09 -13.01 20.25
C VAL A 323 8.00 -12.23 21.00
N VAL A 324 6.94 -12.92 21.42
CA VAL A 324 5.79 -12.32 22.12
C VAL A 324 6.23 -11.77 23.48
N SER A 325 7.12 -12.43 24.21
CA SER A 325 7.65 -11.90 25.49
C SER A 325 8.31 -10.53 25.33
N ARG A 326 9.04 -10.29 24.23
CA ARG A 326 9.70 -9.00 23.95
C ARG A 326 8.71 -7.85 23.66
N VAL A 327 7.47 -8.15 23.28
CA VAL A 327 6.42 -7.12 23.13
C VAL A 327 6.11 -6.45 24.46
N PHE A 328 6.21 -7.19 25.57
CA PHE A 328 5.75 -6.77 26.90
C PHE A 328 6.88 -6.49 27.91
N GLU A 329 8.13 -6.34 27.45
CA GLU A 329 9.28 -5.85 28.23
C GLU A 329 9.32 -4.30 28.32
#